data_AF-A0A357AAD5-F1
#
_entry.id   AF-A0A357AAD5-F1
#
_cell.length_a   1.000
_cell.length_b   1.000
_cell.length_c   1.000
_cell.angle_alpha   90.00
_cell.angle_beta   90.00
_cell.angle_gamma   90.00
#
_symmetry.space_group_name_H-M   'P 1'
#
loop_
_entity.id
_entity.type
_entity.pdbx_description
1 polymer ?
#
loop_
_entity_poly.entity_id
_entity_poly.type
_entity_poly.pdbx_seq_one_letter_code
_entity_poly.pdbx_strand_id
1 'polypeptide(L)' 'MNYHFSIVLNTTLEEAIAQVTDALKQEGFGILTEINVQNAFAKHGIDFHAYRILGACHPQLAHRALQADD' A
#
# COMPACT_ATOMS: atom_id res chain seq x y z
N MET A 1 3.40 22.32 -1.07
CA MET A 1 4.14 21.24 -1.77
C MET A 1 3.67 19.95 -1.13
N ASN A 2 3.00 19.08 -1.87
CA ASN A 2 2.52 17.81 -1.33
C ASN A 2 3.57 16.74 -1.61
N TYR A 3 3.95 15.99 -0.58
CA TYR A 3 4.93 14.89 -0.68
C TYR A 3 4.29 13.56 -1.09
N HIS A 4 3.03 13.58 -1.54
CA HIS A 4 2.27 12.40 -1.91
C HIS A 4 1.40 12.66 -3.14
N PHE A 5 1.00 11.58 -3.80
CA PHE A 5 -0.09 11.56 -4.76
C PHE A 5 -1.30 10.90 -4.11
N SER A 6 -2.50 11.36 -4.44
CA SER A 6 -3.75 10.83 -3.88
C SER A 6 -4.87 10.91 -4.89
N ILE A 7 -5.69 9.87 -4.94
CA ILE A 7 -6.96 9.84 -5.66
C ILE A 7 -8.05 9.32 -4.70
N VAL A 8 -9.30 9.71 -4.94
CA VAL A 8 -10.46 9.23 -4.17
C VAL A 8 -11.29 8.33 -5.07
N LEU A 9 -11.63 7.14 -4.57
CA LEU A 9 -12.46 6.16 -5.27
C LEU A 9 -13.83 6.09 -4.60
N ASN A 10 -14.90 6.05 -5.40
CA ASN A 10 -16.27 5.89 -4.92
C ASN A 10 -16.61 4.40 -4.79
N THR A 11 -15.96 3.70 -3.87
CA THR A 11 -16.06 2.23 -3.68
C THR A 11 -15.77 1.89 -2.21
N THR A 12 -16.02 0.66 -1.80
CA THR A 12 -15.67 0.21 -0.43
C THR A 12 -14.17 0.04 -0.25
N LEU A 13 -13.68 0.02 0.99
CA LEU A 13 -12.24 -0.20 1.26
C LEU A 13 -11.74 -1.52 0.67
N GLU A 14 -12.52 -2.60 0.79
CA GLU A 14 -12.15 -3.92 0.27
C GLU A 14 -12.05 -3.94 -1.25
N GLU A 15 -13.02 -3.31 -1.94
CA GLU A 15 -12.97 -3.16 -3.41
C GLU A 15 -11.81 -2.26 -3.85
N ALA A 16 -11.51 -1.19 -3.10
CA ALA A 16 -10.38 -0.32 -3.37
C ALA A 16 -9.05 -1.08 -3.25
N ILE A 17 -8.89 -1.90 -2.20
CA ILE A 17 -7.71 -2.74 -2.00
C ILE A 17 -7.56 -3.73 -3.17
N ALA A 18 -8.65 -4.39 -3.59
CA ALA A 18 -8.62 -5.31 -4.73
C ALA A 18 -8.21 -4.60 -6.03
N GLN A 19 -8.85 -3.47 -6.35
CA GLN A 19 -8.54 -2.68 -7.55
C GLN A 19 -7.09 -2.18 -7.56
N VAL A 20 -6.60 -1.67 -6.42
CA VAL A 20 -5.21 -1.20 -6.28
C VAL A 20 -4.23 -2.35 -6.41
N THR A 21 -4.50 -3.50 -5.81
CA THR A 21 -3.64 -4.69 -5.89
C THR A 21 -3.55 -5.20 -7.33
N ASP A 22 -4.68 -5.26 -8.04
CA ASP A 22 -4.71 -5.68 -9.44
C ASP A 22 -3.98 -4.69 -10.37
N ALA A 23 -4.19 -3.38 -10.16
CA ALA A 23 -3.49 -2.35 -10.93
C ALA A 23 -1.96 -2.40 -10.71
N LEU A 24 -1.52 -2.54 -9.46
CA LEU A 24 -0.09 -2.71 -9.13
C LEU A 24 0.49 -3.96 -9.80
N LYS A 25 -0.25 -5.06 -9.78
CA LYS A 25 0.16 -6.32 -10.43
C LYS A 25 0.32 -6.18 -11.94
N GLN A 26 -0.57 -5.44 -12.60
CA GLN A 26 -0.47 -5.16 -14.05
C GLN A 26 0.82 -4.40 -14.39
N GLU A 27 1.27 -3.52 -13.50
CA GLU A 27 2.52 -2.76 -13.61
C GLU A 27 3.75 -3.53 -13.09
N GLY A 28 3.62 -4.81 -12.75
CA GLY A 28 4.73 -5.65 -12.29
C GLY A 28 5.11 -5.50 -10.81
N PHE A 29 4.28 -4.80 -10.02
CA PHE A 29 4.44 -4.71 -8.57
C PHE A 29 3.72 -5.87 -7.87
N GLY A 30 4.36 -6.43 -6.85
CA GLY A 30 3.76 -7.36 -5.90
C GLY A 30 3.55 -6.71 -4.53
N ILE A 31 2.50 -7.14 -3.80
CA ILE A 31 2.31 -6.74 -2.40
C ILE A 31 3.19 -7.61 -1.51
N LEU A 32 4.10 -6.98 -0.77
CA LEU A 32 5.00 -7.63 0.19
C LEU A 32 4.42 -7.64 1.60
N THR A 33 3.74 -6.55 1.97
CA THR A 33 3.23 -6.35 3.32
C THR A 33 1.86 -5.70 3.29
N GLU A 34 1.03 -6.08 4.24
CA GLU A 34 -0.27 -5.47 4.49
C GLU A 34 -0.40 -5.19 5.99
N ILE A 35 -0.76 -3.96 6.34
CA ILE A 35 -0.93 -3.54 7.72
C ILE A 35 -2.35 -3.01 7.93
N ASN A 36 -3.09 -3.71 8.77
CA ASN A 36 -4.36 -3.21 9.29
C ASN A 36 -4.10 -2.19 10.41
N VAL A 37 -4.16 -0.91 10.10
CA VAL A 37 -3.87 0.16 11.07
C VAL A 37 -4.96 0.24 12.14
N GLN A 38 -6.23 0.04 11.75
CA GLN A 38 -7.34 0.00 12.70
C GLN A 38 -7.10 -1.08 13.76
N ASN A 39 -6.78 -2.31 13.35
CA ASN A 39 -6.50 -3.40 14.29
C ASN A 39 -5.22 -3.17 15.09
N ALA A 40 -4.20 -2.53 14.50
CA ALA A 40 -2.97 -2.19 15.22
C ALA A 40 -3.25 -1.19 16.35
N PHE A 41 -4.03 -0.14 16.08
CA PHE A 41 -4.38 0.88 17.05
C PHE A 41 -5.37 0.41 18.11
N ALA A 42 -6.30 -0.48 17.74
CA ALA A 42 -7.23 -1.09 18.70
C ALA A 42 -6.51 -1.81 19.86
N LYS A 43 -5.34 -2.41 19.61
CA LYS A 43 -4.50 -3.05 20.65
C LYS A 43 -3.96 -2.07 21.69
N HIS A 44 -3.95 -0.78 21.37
CA HIS A 44 -3.53 0.31 22.24
C HIS A 44 -4.71 1.13 22.76
N GLY A 45 -5.95 0.66 22.58
CA GLY A 45 -7.16 1.35 23.02
C GLY A 45 -7.49 2.61 22.22
N ILE A 46 -6.93 2.75 21.01
CA ILE A 46 -7.17 3.89 20.12
C ILE A 46 -8.23 3.47 19.10
N ASP A 47 -9.35 4.20 19.08
CA ASP A 47 -10.37 4.06 18.04
C ASP A 47 -9.95 4.82 16.77
N PHE A 48 -10.00 4.14 15.63
CA PHE A 48 -9.52 4.67 14.36
C PHE A 48 -10.38 4.16 13.20
N HIS A 49 -10.49 4.99 12.17
CA HIS A 49 -11.23 4.63 10.95
C HIS A 49 -10.53 3.47 10.21
N ALA A 50 -11.29 2.80 9.34
CA ALA A 50 -10.76 1.71 8.52
C ALA A 50 -9.62 2.23 7.63
N TYR A 51 -8.41 1.75 7.88
CA TYR A 51 -7.20 2.23 7.21
C TYR A 51 -6.23 1.06 6.96
N ARG A 52 -5.76 0.97 5.72
CA ARG A 52 -4.88 -0.10 5.23
C ARG A 52 -3.60 0.49 4.65
N ILE A 53 -2.46 -0.08 5.02
CA ILE A 53 -1.17 0.22 4.36
C ILE A 53 -0.75 -1.01 3.58
N LEU A 54 -0.43 -0.82 2.30
CA LEU A 54 0.11 -1.85 1.42
C LEU A 54 1.56 -1.49 1.06
N GLY A 55 2.50 -2.38 1.36
CA GLY A 55 3.86 -2.29 0.88
C GLY A 55 3.99 -3.01 -0.46
N ALA A 56 4.24 -2.27 -1.54
CA ALA A 56 4.38 -2.82 -2.89
C ALA A 56 5.83 -2.74 -3.38
N CYS A 57 6.26 -3.73 -4.15
CA CYS A 57 7.62 -3.79 -4.70
C CYS A 57 7.62 -4.33 -6.12
N HIS A 58 8.37 -3.68 -7.00
CA HIS A 58 8.73 -4.21 -8.31
C HIS A 58 10.16 -4.79 -8.24
N PRO A 59 10.35 -6.12 -8.24
CA PRO A 59 11.64 -6.74 -7.91
C PRO A 59 12.80 -6.29 -8.80
N GLN A 60 12.57 -6.16 -10.12
CA GLN A 60 13.62 -5.73 -11.04
C GLN A 60 14.05 -4.27 -10.83
N LEU A 61 13.11 -3.38 -10.52
CA LEU A 61 13.41 -1.97 -10.24
C LEU A 61 14.11 -1.84 -8.89
N ALA A 62 13.63 -2.56 -7.86
CA ALA A 62 14.26 -2.59 -6.54
C ALA A 62 15.71 -3.10 -6.62
N HIS A 63 15.95 -4.20 -7.34
CA HIS A 63 17.29 -4.72 -7.56
C HIS A 63 18.21 -3.72 -8.25
N ARG A 64 17.74 -3.04 -9.32
CA ARG A 64 18.53 -2.01 -10.00
C ARG A 64 18.85 -0.82 -9.10
N ALA A 65 17.90 -0.39 -8.26
CA ALA A 65 18.11 0.71 -7.33
C ALA A 65 19.18 0.36 -6.29
N LEU A 66 19.08 -0.84 -5.69
CA LEU A 66 20.07 -1.32 -4.72
C LEU A 66 21.48 -1.43 -5.34
N GLN A 67 21.58 -1.89 -6.59
CA GLN A 67 22.85 -1.96 -7.32
C GLN A 67 23.45 -0.58 -7.66
N ALA A 68 22.69 0.50 -7.60
CA ALA A 68 23.17 1.84 -7.89
C ALA A 68 23.62 2.60 -6.64
N ASP A 69 23.13 2.20 -5.47
CA ASP A 69 23.49 2.76 -4.16
C ASP A 69 24.67 2.02 -3.48
N ASP A 70 24.96 0.78 -3.90
CA ASP A 70 26.16 -0.01 -3.52
C ASP A 70 27.37 0.28 -4.43
#